data_AF-A0A958KG45-F1
#
_entry.id   AF-A0A958KG45-F1
#
_cell.length_a   1.000
_cell.length_b   1.000
_cell.length_c   1.000
_cell.angle_alpha   90.00
_cell.angle_beta   90.00
_cell.angle_gamma   90.00
#
_symmetry.space_group_name_H-M   'P 1'
#
loop_
_entity.id
_entity.type
_entity.pdbx_description
1 polymer ?
#
loop_
_entity_poly.entity_id
_entity_poly.type
_entity_poly.pdbx_seq_one_letter_code
_entity_poly.pdbx_strand_id
1 'polypeptide(L)'
;MATQFELANLLHRLLQLNPKAERLRKKRTIAEKNLKIALASHVAPAIAATRAHLSAVIAMQVALRKEQQSLLNQSKSVIYRFKQIIPQKLAGAASAEVQNVQIHQPHLAVSGLPLTSLTPSYHPLPFFSQLQKAHINWGWSIKTFEGPLLEFKNIVRGLFPGHCAATIKKENNKWYPALSI
;
A
#
# COMPACT_ATOMS: atom_id res chain seq x y z
N MET A 1 -15.11 -3.02 2.05
CA MET A 1 -14.40 -2.40 3.20
C MET A 1 -13.12 -3.12 3.60
N ALA A 2 -13.03 -4.46 3.54
CA ALA A 2 -11.84 -5.22 3.98
C ALA A 2 -10.50 -4.72 3.39
N THR A 3 -10.47 -4.28 2.13
CA THR A 3 -9.21 -3.90 1.46
C THR A 3 -8.63 -2.56 1.92
N GLN A 4 -9.45 -1.56 2.25
CA GLN A 4 -8.92 -0.30 2.82
C GLN A 4 -8.46 -0.48 4.27
N PHE A 5 -9.07 -1.42 5.00
CA PHE A 5 -8.59 -1.80 6.33
C PHE A 5 -7.23 -2.50 6.27
N GLU A 6 -7.07 -3.47 5.35
CA GLU A 6 -5.78 -4.11 5.09
C GLU A 6 -4.69 -3.10 4.69
N LEU A 7 -5.00 -2.18 3.79
CA LEU A 7 -4.07 -1.12 3.37
C LEU A 7 -3.72 -0.17 4.53
N ALA A 8 -4.69 0.21 5.38
CA ALA A 8 -4.42 1.04 6.56
C ALA A 8 -3.49 0.32 7.56
N ASN A 9 -3.69 -0.98 7.76
CA ASN A 9 -2.80 -1.78 8.62
C ASN A 9 -1.39 -1.89 8.05
N LEU A 10 -1.25 -2.11 6.74
CA LEU A 10 0.05 -2.13 6.07
C LEU A 10 0.76 -0.77 6.17
N LEU A 11 0.03 0.33 5.97
CA LEU A 11 0.55 1.68 6.18
C LEU A 11 1.03 1.87 7.62
N HIS A 12 0.23 1.48 8.61
CA HIS A 12 0.59 1.61 10.01
C HIS A 12 1.88 0.85 10.34
N ARG A 13 1.97 -0.42 9.93
CA ARG A 13 3.17 -1.24 10.10
C ARG A 13 4.39 -0.63 9.42
N LEU A 14 4.23 -0.09 8.21
CA LEU A 14 5.32 0.56 7.49
C LEU A 14 5.84 1.80 8.25
N LEU A 15 4.93 2.64 8.77
CA LEU A 15 5.29 3.84 9.52
C LEU A 15 5.94 3.52 10.87
N GLN A 16 5.54 2.41 11.52
CA GLN A 16 6.18 1.93 12.75
C GLN A 16 7.65 1.53 12.57
N LEU A 17 8.10 1.26 11.34
CA LEU A 17 9.50 0.97 11.03
C LEU A 17 10.38 2.23 10.96
N ASN A 18 9.79 3.43 10.89
CA ASN A 18 10.54 4.69 10.74
C ASN A 18 11.53 4.97 11.87
N PRO A 19 11.18 4.80 13.17
CA PRO A 19 12.15 5.00 14.26
C PRO A 19 13.33 4.04 14.17
N LYS A 20 13.09 2.78 13.75
CA LYS A 20 14.15 1.79 13.53
C LYS A 20 15.05 2.20 12.37
N ALA A 21 14.48 2.69 11.28
CA ALA A 21 15.23 3.22 10.13
C ALA A 21 16.13 4.39 10.53
N GLU A 22 15.61 5.35 11.30
CA GLU A 22 16.38 6.50 11.78
C GLU A 22 17.55 6.09 12.69
N ARG A 23 17.30 5.18 13.65
CA ARG A 23 18.34 4.63 14.53
C ARG A 23 19.45 3.94 13.73
N LEU A 24 19.10 3.15 12.71
CA LEU A 24 20.09 2.49 11.87
C LEU A 24 20.91 3.47 11.03
N ARG A 25 20.29 4.55 10.52
CA ARG A 25 21.04 5.63 9.84
C ARG A 25 22.04 6.29 10.79
N LYS A 26 21.63 6.63 12.01
CA LYS A 26 22.53 7.19 13.04
C LYS A 26 23.68 6.23 13.37
N LYS A 27 23.39 4.95 13.57
CA LYS A 27 24.42 3.91 13.80
C LYS A 27 25.41 3.81 12.64
N ARG A 28 24.93 3.89 11.40
CA ARG A 28 25.80 3.87 10.23
C ARG A 28 26.75 5.07 10.21
N THR A 29 26.24 6.28 10.44
CA THR A 29 27.09 7.48 10.50
C THR A 29 28.18 7.37 11.57
N ILE A 30 27.84 6.82 12.75
CA ILE A 30 28.81 6.58 13.83
C ILE A 30 29.84 5.52 13.41
N ALA A 31 29.40 4.40 12.84
CA ALA A 31 30.29 3.33 12.37
C ALA A 31 31.25 3.81 11.28
N GLU A 32 30.77 4.62 10.33
CA GLU A 32 31.59 5.25 9.30
C GLU A 32 32.62 6.23 9.90
N LYS A 33 32.24 7.02 10.90
CA LYS A 33 33.16 7.91 11.63
C LYS A 33 34.24 7.11 12.35
N ASN A 34 33.87 6.05 13.06
CA ASN A 34 34.82 5.20 13.78
C ASN A 34 35.80 4.50 12.83
N LEU A 35 35.33 4.04 11.67
CA LEU A 35 36.21 3.49 10.64
C LEU A 35 37.21 4.53 10.13
N LYS A 36 36.79 5.78 9.88
CA LYS A 36 37.71 6.86 9.48
C LYS A 36 38.80 7.11 10.53
N ILE A 37 38.43 7.13 11.82
CA ILE A 37 39.39 7.29 12.92
C ILE A 37 40.38 6.11 12.97
N ALA A 38 39.89 4.87 12.86
CA ALA A 38 40.74 3.68 12.87
C ALA A 38 41.69 3.62 11.65
N LEU A 39 41.22 4.07 10.48
CA LEU A 39 42.08 4.19 9.29
C LEU A 39 43.21 5.20 9.51
N ALA A 40 42.92 6.34 10.16
CA ALA A 40 43.93 7.36 10.47
C ALA A 40 44.95 6.90 11.52
N SER A 41 44.59 5.95 12.40
CA SER A 41 45.52 5.43 13.41
C SER A 41 46.47 4.34 12.87
N HIS A 42 46.23 3.82 11.65
CA HIS A 42 47.01 2.74 11.02
C HIS A 42 47.10 1.43 11.83
N VAL A 43 46.23 1.23 12.83
CA VAL A 43 46.21 0.02 13.67
C VAL A 43 45.34 -1.05 13.00
N ALA A 44 45.96 -2.06 12.39
CA ALA A 44 45.26 -3.08 11.61
C ALA A 44 44.10 -3.79 12.36
N PRO A 45 44.26 -4.22 13.64
CA PRO A 45 43.16 -4.80 14.40
C PRO A 45 41.95 -3.85 14.58
N ALA A 46 42.21 -2.56 14.82
CA ALA A 46 41.16 -1.56 14.98
C ALA A 46 40.40 -1.31 13.68
N ILE A 47 41.12 -1.30 12.54
CA ILE A 47 40.52 -1.20 11.21
C ILE A 47 39.63 -2.42 10.92
N ALA A 48 40.11 -3.63 11.22
CA ALA A 48 39.33 -4.85 11.02
C ALA A 48 38.04 -4.86 11.85
N ALA A 49 38.13 -4.50 13.14
CA ALA A 49 36.99 -4.44 14.04
C ALA A 49 35.94 -3.41 13.59
N THR A 50 36.38 -2.19 13.21
CA THR A 50 35.47 -1.13 12.74
C THR A 50 34.82 -1.45 11.40
N ARG A 51 35.55 -2.11 10.47
CA ARG A 51 34.97 -2.65 9.23
C ARG A 51 33.90 -3.70 9.51
N ALA A 52 34.18 -4.66 10.38
CA ALA A 52 33.21 -5.70 10.76
C ALA A 52 31.94 -5.07 11.36
N HIS A 53 32.11 -4.09 12.25
CA HIS A 53 30.98 -3.35 12.82
C HIS A 53 30.14 -2.61 11.76
N LEU A 54 30.79 -1.90 10.83
CA LEU A 54 30.09 -1.22 9.74
C LEU A 54 29.32 -2.21 8.86
N SER A 55 29.93 -3.34 8.49
CA SER A 55 29.28 -4.40 7.73
C SER A 55 28.05 -4.97 8.45
N ALA A 56 28.13 -5.17 9.77
CA ALA A 56 26.99 -5.61 10.58
C ALA A 56 25.84 -4.59 10.54
N VAL A 57 26.13 -3.29 10.65
CA VAL A 57 25.12 -2.23 10.53
C VAL A 57 24.48 -2.22 9.13
N ILE A 58 25.28 -2.38 8.07
CA ILE A 58 24.75 -2.46 6.70
C ILE A 58 23.83 -3.68 6.52
N ALA A 59 24.20 -4.84 7.07
CA ALA A 59 23.36 -6.03 7.03
C ALA A 59 22.00 -5.79 7.73
N MET A 60 22.00 -5.12 8.89
CA MET A 60 20.76 -4.71 9.56
C MET A 60 19.92 -3.73 8.72
N GLN A 61 20.57 -2.80 8.01
CA GLN A 61 19.90 -1.89 7.09
C GLN A 61 19.23 -2.63 5.93
N VAL A 62 19.92 -3.59 5.32
CA VAL A 62 19.37 -4.43 4.23
C VAL A 62 18.20 -5.28 4.72
N ALA A 63 18.28 -5.85 5.93
CA ALA A 63 17.17 -6.60 6.51
C ALA A 63 15.92 -5.72 6.68
N LEU A 64 16.08 -4.50 7.22
CA LEU A 64 14.97 -3.56 7.35
C LEU A 64 14.42 -3.14 5.99
N ARG A 65 15.28 -2.94 4.98
CA ARG A 65 14.85 -2.62 3.61
C ARG A 65 13.94 -3.71 3.04
N LYS A 66 14.32 -4.97 3.22
CA LYS A 66 13.51 -6.12 2.79
C LYS A 66 12.16 -6.17 3.50
N GLU A 67 12.15 -5.89 4.80
CA GLU A 67 10.91 -5.79 5.61
C GLU A 67 9.97 -4.71 5.07
N GLN A 68 10.48 -3.49 4.85
CA GLN A 68 9.72 -2.38 4.25
C GLN A 68 9.21 -2.72 2.84
N GLN A 69 10.06 -3.31 2.00
CA GLN A 69 9.70 -3.69 0.63
C GLN A 69 8.63 -4.78 0.62
N SER A 70 8.68 -5.73 1.57
CA SER A 70 7.65 -6.76 1.72
C SER A 70 6.28 -6.14 2.02
N LEU A 71 6.20 -5.16 2.93
CA LEU A 71 4.95 -4.45 3.23
C LEU A 71 4.40 -3.69 2.00
N LEU A 72 5.28 -3.03 1.24
CA LEU A 72 4.87 -2.35 0.01
C LEU A 72 4.38 -3.35 -1.05
N ASN A 73 5.04 -4.49 -1.22
CA ASN A 73 4.63 -5.53 -2.15
C ASN A 73 3.31 -6.19 -1.73
N GLN A 74 3.10 -6.41 -0.43
CA GLN A 74 1.82 -6.86 0.12
C GLN A 74 0.69 -5.88 -0.24
N SER A 75 0.93 -4.57 -0.14
CA SER A 75 -0.07 -3.57 -0.53
C SER A 75 -0.47 -3.67 -2.00
N LYS A 76 0.49 -3.95 -2.89
CA LYS A 76 0.23 -4.21 -4.31
C LYS A 76 -0.62 -5.47 -4.51
N SER A 77 -0.31 -6.54 -3.78
CA SER A 77 -1.07 -7.80 -3.84
C SER A 77 -2.51 -7.64 -3.34
N VAL A 78 -2.74 -6.87 -2.27
CA VAL A 78 -4.10 -6.53 -1.79
C VAL A 78 -4.92 -5.88 -2.91
N ILE A 79 -4.34 -4.92 -3.62
CA ILE A 79 -5.01 -4.20 -4.72
C ILE A 79 -5.28 -5.13 -5.90
N TYR A 80 -4.32 -5.98 -6.26
CA TYR A 80 -4.51 -6.95 -7.33
C TYR A 80 -5.66 -7.92 -7.03
N ARG A 81 -5.68 -8.50 -5.82
CA ARG A 81 -6.77 -9.39 -5.37
C ARG A 81 -8.11 -8.67 -5.36
N PHE A 82 -8.14 -7.42 -4.91
CA PHE A 82 -9.36 -6.62 -4.93
C PHE A 82 -9.94 -6.46 -6.33
N LYS A 83 -9.11 -6.13 -7.31
CA LYS A 83 -9.52 -5.97 -8.71
C LYS A 83 -10.09 -7.26 -9.32
N GLN A 84 -9.64 -8.43 -8.87
CA GLN A 84 -10.17 -9.73 -9.32
C GLN A 84 -11.47 -10.12 -8.62
N ILE A 85 -11.58 -9.86 -7.32
CA ILE A 85 -12.71 -10.32 -6.50
C ILE A 85 -13.96 -9.45 -6.68
N ILE A 86 -13.80 -8.14 -6.84
CA ILE A 86 -14.96 -7.22 -6.92
C ILE A 86 -15.91 -7.55 -8.08
N PRO A 87 -15.46 -7.77 -9.32
CA PRO A 87 -16.37 -8.11 -10.41
C PRO A 87 -17.18 -9.38 -10.11
N GLN A 88 -16.55 -10.40 -9.54
CA GLN A 88 -17.21 -11.66 -9.16
C GLN A 88 -18.24 -11.45 -8.05
N LYS A 89 -17.90 -10.66 -7.01
CA LYS A 89 -18.82 -10.34 -5.91
C LYS A 89 -20.00 -9.49 -6.36
N LEU A 90 -19.78 -8.53 -7.25
CA LEU A 90 -20.87 -7.73 -7.82
C LEU A 90 -21.79 -8.61 -8.67
N ALA A 91 -21.24 -9.47 -9.52
CA ALA A 91 -22.02 -10.40 -10.33
C ALA A 91 -22.85 -11.39 -9.49
N GLY A 92 -22.31 -11.91 -8.39
CA GLY A 92 -23.04 -12.81 -7.49
C GLY A 92 -24.08 -12.14 -6.60
N ALA A 93 -23.98 -10.82 -6.38
CA ALA A 93 -24.91 -10.07 -5.53
C ALA A 93 -26.15 -9.55 -6.27
N ALA A 94 -26.10 -9.47 -7.61
CA ALA A 94 -27.19 -9.00 -8.43
C ALA A 94 -27.88 -10.17 -9.15
N SER A 95 -29.21 -10.21 -9.16
CA SER A 95 -30.00 -11.05 -10.09
C SER A 95 -29.92 -10.55 -11.54
N ALA A 96 -29.15 -9.48 -11.77
CA ALA A 96 -28.97 -8.75 -13.01
C ALA A 96 -27.50 -8.84 -13.46
N GLU A 97 -27.26 -8.83 -14.77
CA GLU A 97 -25.91 -8.86 -15.32
C GLU A 97 -25.20 -7.53 -15.03
N VAL A 98 -24.13 -7.59 -14.24
CA VAL A 98 -23.28 -6.42 -13.92
C VAL A 98 -22.37 -6.15 -15.11
N GLN A 99 -22.47 -4.95 -15.67
CA GLN A 99 -21.64 -4.49 -16.77
C GLN A 99 -20.80 -3.28 -16.35
N ASN A 100 -19.69 -3.04 -17.06
CA ASN A 100 -18.85 -1.85 -16.95
C ASN A 100 -18.31 -1.58 -15.53
N VAL A 101 -17.76 -2.61 -14.86
CA VAL A 101 -17.09 -2.44 -13.56
C VAL A 101 -15.75 -1.74 -13.74
N GLN A 102 -15.66 -0.47 -13.36
CA GLN A 102 -14.41 0.28 -13.33
C GLN A 102 -13.90 0.41 -11.90
N ILE A 103 -12.70 -0.11 -11.65
CA ILE A 103 -12.06 -0.09 -10.33
C ILE A 103 -10.76 0.70 -10.41
N HIS A 104 -10.75 1.84 -9.74
CA HIS A 104 -9.52 2.59 -9.52
C HIS A 104 -9.15 2.50 -8.05
N GLN A 105 -8.05 1.82 -7.77
CA GLN A 105 -7.49 1.76 -6.42
C GLN A 105 -5.99 2.00 -6.48
N PRO A 106 -5.51 3.12 -5.91
CA PRO A 106 -4.10 3.47 -5.89
C PRO A 106 -3.32 2.65 -4.84
N HIS A 107 -2.05 2.40 -5.13
CA HIS A 107 -1.09 1.86 -4.16
C HIS A 107 -0.92 2.83 -2.98
N LEU A 108 -0.31 2.36 -1.87
CA LEU A 108 -0.01 3.24 -0.74
C LEU A 108 0.76 4.47 -1.21
N ALA A 109 0.12 5.64 -1.09
CA ALA A 109 0.66 6.93 -1.52
C ALA A 109 1.73 7.44 -0.54
N VAL A 110 2.83 6.71 -0.40
CA VAL A 110 3.93 7.02 0.52
C VAL A 110 5.23 7.27 -0.22
N SER A 111 6.08 8.14 0.33
CA SER A 111 7.44 8.39 -0.17
C SER A 111 8.48 8.10 0.91
N GLY A 112 9.59 7.49 0.51
CA GLY A 112 10.70 7.18 1.39
C GLY A 112 11.77 8.28 1.36
N LEU A 113 12.12 8.82 2.53
CA LEU A 113 13.15 9.85 2.68
C LEU A 113 14.26 9.37 3.65
N PRO A 114 15.56 9.47 3.29
CA PRO A 114 16.09 9.83 1.97
C PRO A 114 15.88 8.71 0.95
N LEU A 115 15.63 9.05 -0.32
CA LEU A 115 15.33 8.11 -1.41
C LEU A 115 16.46 7.07 -1.66
N THR A 116 17.72 7.49 -1.53
CA THR A 116 18.90 6.66 -1.77
C THR A 116 19.34 5.86 -0.54
N SER A 117 18.66 6.03 0.60
CA SER A 117 19.02 5.32 1.83
C SER A 117 18.64 3.85 1.74
N LEU A 118 19.48 2.97 2.29
CA LEU A 118 19.10 1.57 2.55
C LEU A 118 17.98 1.46 3.58
N THR A 119 17.76 2.48 4.40
CA THR A 119 16.70 2.51 5.40
C THR A 119 15.97 3.85 5.32
N PRO A 120 15.13 4.08 4.29
CA PRO A 120 14.33 5.30 4.21
C PRO A 120 13.26 5.31 5.30
N SER A 121 12.86 6.50 5.73
CA SER A 121 11.66 6.72 6.52
C SER A 121 10.52 7.02 5.57
N TYR A 122 9.42 6.27 5.67
CA TYR A 122 8.27 6.44 4.81
C TYR A 122 7.32 7.48 5.39
N HIS A 123 6.84 8.39 4.56
CA HIS A 123 5.87 9.40 4.92
C HIS A 123 4.71 9.39 3.92
N PRO A 124 3.46 9.60 4.38
CA PRO A 124 2.34 9.84 3.47
C PRO A 124 2.64 11.05 2.59
N LEU A 125 2.33 10.95 1.30
CA LEU A 125 2.40 12.08 0.38
C LEU A 125 1.39 13.17 0.76
N PRO A 126 1.64 14.43 0.36
CA PRO A 126 0.60 15.47 0.42
C PRO A 126 -0.69 14.98 -0.25
N PHE A 127 -1.83 15.37 0.32
CA PHE A 127 -3.15 14.93 -0.16
C PHE A 127 -3.35 13.40 -0.14
N PHE A 128 -2.70 12.69 0.79
CA PHE A 128 -2.76 11.23 0.93
C PHE A 128 -4.18 10.66 0.77
N SER A 129 -5.18 11.19 1.48
CA SER A 129 -6.55 10.67 1.41
C SER A 129 -7.20 10.83 0.03
N GLN A 130 -6.84 11.85 -0.74
CA GLN A 130 -7.30 11.98 -2.12
C GLN A 130 -6.58 10.95 -3.00
N LEU A 131 -5.26 10.86 -2.86
CA LEU A 131 -4.42 9.89 -3.57
C LEU A 131 -4.67 8.44 -3.17
N GLN A 132 -5.35 8.18 -2.05
CA GLN A 132 -5.68 6.85 -1.54
C GLN A 132 -7.15 6.47 -1.77
N LYS A 133 -7.95 7.38 -2.36
CA LYS A 133 -9.37 7.16 -2.65
C LYS A 133 -9.52 6.07 -3.70
N ALA A 134 -10.14 4.97 -3.30
CA ALA A 134 -10.62 3.93 -4.20
C ALA A 134 -12.02 4.29 -4.66
N HIS A 135 -12.30 4.17 -5.96
CA HIS A 135 -13.64 4.31 -6.52
C HIS A 135 -14.01 3.07 -7.33
N ILE A 136 -15.26 2.66 -7.19
CA ILE A 136 -15.87 1.57 -7.96
C ILE A 136 -17.12 2.15 -8.59
N ASN A 137 -17.17 2.08 -9.93
CA ASN A 137 -18.35 2.41 -10.71
C ASN A 137 -18.85 1.13 -11.38
N TRP A 138 -20.15 0.89 -11.36
CA TRP A 138 -20.76 -0.27 -12.02
C TRP A 138 -22.15 0.07 -12.58
N GLY A 139 -22.59 -0.71 -13.56
CA GLY A 139 -23.94 -0.63 -14.11
C GLY A 139 -24.66 -1.98 -14.04
N TRP A 140 -25.99 -1.95 -13.92
CA TRP A 140 -26.84 -3.14 -14.00
C TRP A 140 -27.66 -3.13 -15.28
N SER A 141 -27.95 -4.32 -15.82
CA SER A 141 -28.96 -4.51 -16.86
C SER A 141 -30.03 -5.47 -16.36
N ILE A 142 -31.29 -5.03 -16.36
CA ILE A 142 -32.42 -5.83 -15.88
C ILE A 142 -33.09 -6.47 -17.09
N LYS A 143 -33.27 -7.79 -17.05
CA LYS A 143 -34.10 -8.50 -18.02
C LYS A 143 -35.55 -8.46 -17.51
N THR A 144 -36.45 -7.80 -18.24
CA THR A 144 -37.88 -7.75 -17.91
C THR A 144 -38.65 -8.81 -18.72
N PHE A 145 -39.62 -9.49 -18.10
CA PHE A 145 -40.53 -10.43 -18.76
C PHE A 145 -41.86 -9.72 -19.09
N GLU A 146 -42.34 -9.79 -20.33
CA GLU A 146 -43.64 -9.20 -20.75
C GLU A 146 -44.63 -10.24 -21.34
N GLY A 147 -45.43 -10.92 -20.51
CA GLY A 147 -46.59 -11.71 -20.98
C GLY A 147 -46.44 -13.23 -21.22
N PRO A 148 -47.51 -13.93 -21.61
CA PRO A 148 -47.66 -15.39 -21.42
C PRO A 148 -47.10 -16.30 -22.54
N LEU A 149 -46.40 -15.79 -23.55
CA LEU A 149 -45.89 -16.57 -24.71
C LEU A 149 -44.42 -16.25 -25.08
N LEU A 150 -43.59 -15.83 -24.12
CA LEU A 150 -42.40 -14.99 -24.38
C LEU A 150 -41.15 -15.67 -24.93
N GLU A 151 -40.83 -15.32 -26.17
CA GLU A 151 -39.47 -15.10 -26.64
C GLU A 151 -38.78 -13.96 -25.85
N PHE A 152 -37.49 -14.13 -25.53
CA PHE A 152 -36.63 -13.11 -24.93
C PHE A 152 -36.43 -11.92 -25.89
N LYS A 153 -37.32 -10.93 -25.91
CA LYS A 153 -37.17 -9.81 -26.87
C LYS A 153 -36.58 -8.51 -26.33
N ASN A 154 -36.76 -8.13 -25.06
CA ASN A 154 -36.27 -6.81 -24.63
C ASN A 154 -35.53 -6.85 -23.29
N ILE A 155 -34.20 -6.77 -23.36
CA ILE A 155 -33.37 -6.32 -22.24
C ILE A 155 -33.59 -4.81 -22.12
N VAL A 156 -34.37 -4.36 -21.14
CA VAL A 156 -34.38 -2.94 -20.77
C VAL A 156 -33.00 -2.62 -20.22
N ARG A 157 -32.12 -2.08 -21.07
CA ARG A 157 -30.79 -1.57 -20.71
C ARG A 157 -30.95 -0.27 -19.91
N GLY A 158 -31.63 -0.33 -18.77
CA GLY A 158 -31.57 0.71 -17.76
C GLY A 158 -30.26 0.56 -17.00
N LEU A 159 -29.20 1.24 -17.45
CA LEU A 159 -27.95 1.36 -16.69
C LEU A 159 -28.24 2.15 -15.42
N PHE A 160 -28.56 1.48 -14.32
CA PHE A 160 -28.58 2.10 -13.00
C PHE A 160 -27.12 2.22 -12.51
N PRO A 161 -26.57 3.43 -12.42
CA PRO A 161 -25.18 3.62 -12.02
C PRO A 161 -25.06 3.44 -10.51
N GLY A 162 -24.26 2.47 -10.09
CA GLY A 162 -23.78 2.39 -8.72
C GLY A 162 -22.39 3.01 -8.61
N HIS A 163 -22.19 3.82 -7.57
CA HIS A 163 -20.90 4.40 -7.25
C HIS A 163 -20.60 4.18 -5.76
N CYS A 164 -19.35 3.79 -5.46
CA CYS A 164 -18.88 3.70 -4.08
C CYS A 164 -17.43 4.16 -4.02
N ALA A 165 -17.12 4.99 -3.03
CA ALA A 165 -15.76 5.44 -2.79
C ALA A 165 -15.34 5.21 -1.33
N ALA A 166 -14.08 4.81 -1.15
CA ALA A 166 -13.49 4.59 0.17
C ALA A 166 -12.03 5.06 0.17
N THR A 167 -11.60 5.68 1.26
CA THR A 167 -10.26 6.24 1.42
C THR A 167 -9.67 5.83 2.78
N ILE A 168 -8.41 6.20 3.02
CA ILE A 168 -7.75 6.11 4.32
C ILE A 168 -7.53 7.54 4.82
N LYS A 169 -8.04 7.84 6.01
CA LYS A 169 -7.89 9.13 6.68
C LYS A 169 -7.06 9.00 7.95
N LYS A 170 -6.38 10.08 8.31
CA LYS A 170 -5.67 10.18 9.58
C LYS A 170 -6.57 10.90 10.59
N GLU A 171 -6.83 10.27 11.72
CA GLU A 171 -7.59 10.84 12.82
C GLU A 171 -6.90 10.46 14.14
N ASN A 172 -6.70 11.42 15.04
CA ASN A 172 -6.04 11.18 16.34
C ASN A 172 -4.72 10.40 16.23
N ASN A 173 -3.88 10.75 15.25
CA ASN A 173 -2.62 10.08 14.91
C ASN A 173 -2.70 8.61 14.47
N LYS A 174 -3.90 8.09 14.21
CA LYS A 174 -4.15 6.75 13.69
C LYS A 174 -4.75 6.82 12.29
N TRP A 175 -4.52 5.78 11.49
CA TRP A 175 -5.00 5.70 10.11
C TRP A 175 -6.18 4.76 10.05
N TYR A 176 -7.31 5.23 9.51
CA TYR A 176 -8.56 4.50 9.46
C TYR A 176 -9.15 4.48 8.06
N PRO A 177 -9.80 3.38 7.64
CA PRO A 177 -10.61 3.39 6.45
C PRO A 177 -11.86 4.25 6.68
N ALA A 178 -12.19 5.11 5.73
CA ALA A 178 -13.39 5.93 5.75
C ALA A 178 -14.12 5.80 4.41
N LEU A 179 -15.46 5.72 4.46
CA LEU A 179 -16.26 5.92 3.27
C LEU A 179 -16.13 7.38 2.81
N SER A 180 -15.97 7.58 1.51
CA SER A 180 -16.13 8.90 0.91
C SER A 180 -17.52 8.92 0.30
N ILE A 181 -18.34 9.82 0.82
CA ILE A 181 -19.46 10.38 0.08
C ILE A 181 -18.88 11.19 -1.10
#